data_AF-A0A255H2N8-F1
#
_entry.id   AF-A0A255H2N8-F1
#
_cell.length_a   1.000
_cell.length_b   1.000
_cell.length_c   1.000
_cell.angle_alpha   90.00
_cell.angle_beta   90.00
_cell.angle_gamma   90.00
#
_symmetry.space_group_name_H-M   'P 1'
#
loop_
_entity.id
_entity.type
_entity.pdbx_description
1 polymer ?
#
loop_
_entity_poly.entity_id
_entity_poly.type
_entity_poly.pdbx_seq_one_letter_code
_entity_poly.pdbx_strand_id
1 'polypeptide(L)'
;MIAVRSVEHGEQVLSERRLPCPDCDRPLRAYGHGRVRTVRGPGESSLTVTPRRARCPGCGRTHVLLPAALQPRRADTSEVIGIALAARARGSGARRIAAALGRPVSTVKAWLRGADAGHADRLHQQGMAAAAVIDAQLMPASQPTRLGDALNLLAGAALALRARLGLSDPPWTLIAFLAGGRLLPVLRT
;
A
#
# COMPACT_ATOMS: atom_id res chain seq x y z
N MET A 1 5.86 -4.16 -10.74
CA MET A 1 6.22 -3.93 -9.33
C MET A 1 5.42 -4.92 -8.50
N ILE A 2 6.03 -5.48 -7.46
CA ILE A 2 5.41 -6.40 -6.52
C ILE A 2 5.46 -5.70 -5.16
N ALA A 3 4.32 -5.61 -4.47
CA ALA A 3 4.27 -5.04 -3.14
C ALA A 3 4.85 -6.04 -2.13
N VAL A 4 5.70 -5.57 -1.24
CA VAL A 4 6.25 -6.33 -0.11
C VAL A 4 6.01 -5.51 1.16
N ARG A 5 5.82 -6.14 2.32
CA ARG A 5 5.58 -5.40 3.58
C ARG A 5 6.68 -4.39 3.88
N SER A 6 7.92 -4.87 3.90
CA SER A 6 9.14 -4.08 4.13
C SER A 6 10.25 -4.49 3.15
N VAL A 7 11.40 -3.80 3.21
CA VAL A 7 12.60 -4.19 2.44
C VAL A 7 13.08 -5.57 2.91
N GLU A 8 13.16 -5.76 4.21
CA GLU A 8 13.65 -6.98 4.87
C GLU A 8 12.76 -8.18 4.52
N HIS A 9 11.44 -8.00 4.60
CA HIS A 9 10.50 -9.02 4.15
C HIS A 9 10.72 -9.35 2.68
N GLY A 10 10.92 -8.34 1.82
CA GLY A 10 11.18 -8.52 0.41
C GLY A 10 12.46 -9.30 0.10
N GLU A 11 13.56 -9.02 0.82
CA GLU A 11 14.80 -9.77 0.71
C GLU A 11 14.60 -11.23 1.14
N GLN A 12 13.94 -11.45 2.28
CA GLN A 12 13.68 -12.78 2.81
C GLN A 12 12.88 -13.66 1.84
N VAL A 13 11.73 -13.19 1.37
CA VAL A 13 10.89 -13.98 0.46
C VAL A 13 11.57 -14.21 -0.89
N LEU A 14 12.49 -13.33 -1.29
CA LEU A 14 13.27 -13.46 -2.51
C LEU A 14 14.40 -14.49 -2.35
N SER A 15 15.12 -14.49 -1.22
CA SER A 15 16.16 -15.49 -0.93
C SER A 15 15.57 -16.89 -0.82
N GLU A 16 14.38 -17.00 -0.25
CA GLU A 16 13.64 -18.26 -0.12
C GLU A 16 12.93 -18.68 -1.42
N ARG A 17 13.05 -17.89 -2.51
CA ARG A 17 12.41 -18.14 -3.81
C ARG A 17 10.89 -18.31 -3.75
N ARG A 18 10.24 -17.63 -2.80
CA ARG A 18 8.78 -17.66 -2.60
C ARG A 18 8.02 -16.58 -3.38
N LEU A 19 8.72 -15.73 -4.13
CA LEU A 19 8.10 -14.72 -4.98
C LEU A 19 7.92 -15.24 -6.41
N PRO A 20 6.69 -15.57 -6.86
CA PRO A 20 6.43 -15.94 -8.24
C PRO A 20 6.51 -14.71 -9.15
N CYS A 21 6.94 -14.92 -10.40
CA CYS A 21 6.86 -13.90 -11.44
C CYS A 21 5.39 -13.66 -11.83
N PRO A 22 4.88 -12.42 -11.77
CA PRO A 22 3.50 -12.11 -12.17
C PRO A 22 3.14 -12.43 -13.63
N ASP A 23 4.13 -12.72 -14.48
CA ASP A 23 3.94 -12.93 -15.91
C ASP A 23 4.08 -14.40 -16.34
N CYS A 24 4.77 -15.24 -15.56
CA CYS A 24 5.00 -16.64 -15.93
C CYS A 24 5.21 -17.57 -14.73
N ASP A 25 4.86 -17.12 -13.52
CA ASP A 25 4.87 -17.81 -12.22
C ASP A 25 6.20 -18.40 -11.72
N ARG A 26 7.26 -18.36 -12.53
CA ARG A 26 8.59 -18.85 -12.13
C ARG A 26 9.12 -18.04 -10.94
N PRO A 27 9.81 -18.68 -9.97
CA PRO A 27 10.42 -18.00 -8.85
C PRO A 27 11.42 -16.93 -9.30
N LEU A 28 11.24 -15.73 -8.78
CA LEU A 28 12.12 -14.60 -9.08
C LEU A 28 13.49 -14.76 -8.41
N ARG A 29 14.51 -14.19 -9.04
CA ARG A 29 15.88 -14.15 -8.51
C ARG A 29 16.29 -12.72 -8.19
N ALA A 30 17.17 -12.60 -7.20
CA ALA A 30 17.82 -11.35 -6.89
C ALA A 30 18.56 -10.80 -8.11
N TYR A 31 18.45 -9.50 -8.39
CA TYR A 31 19.09 -8.86 -9.54
C TYR A 31 19.93 -7.65 -9.13
N GLY A 32 19.33 -6.70 -8.40
CA GLY A 32 20.01 -5.47 -8.01
C GLY A 32 19.05 -4.54 -7.29
N HIS A 33 19.36 -3.26 -7.24
CA HIS A 33 18.53 -2.28 -6.55
C HIS A 33 17.95 -1.23 -7.51
N GLY A 34 16.82 -0.66 -7.11
CA GLY A 34 16.28 0.55 -7.72
C GLY A 34 17.00 1.80 -7.19
N ARG A 35 16.58 2.96 -7.70
CA ARG A 35 17.07 4.24 -7.19
C ARG A 35 16.68 4.43 -5.72
N VAL A 36 17.59 4.98 -4.92
CA VAL A 36 17.30 5.48 -3.57
C VAL A 36 16.13 6.47 -3.63
N ARG A 37 15.19 6.36 -2.70
CA ARG A 37 14.03 7.26 -2.60
C ARG A 37 13.85 7.69 -1.16
N THR A 38 13.79 9.00 -0.95
CA THR A 38 13.32 9.60 0.29
C THR A 38 11.88 10.05 0.09
N VAL A 39 10.97 9.60 0.95
CA VAL A 39 9.56 9.98 0.95
C VAL A 39 9.18 10.61 2.30
N ARG A 40 8.25 11.56 2.29
CA ARG A 40 7.77 12.26 3.48
C ARG A 40 6.81 11.37 4.28
N GLY A 41 7.09 11.22 5.57
CA GLY A 41 6.22 10.59 6.54
C GLY A 41 5.26 11.59 7.20
N PRO A 42 4.55 11.17 8.26
CA PRO A 42 3.78 12.06 9.12
C PRO A 42 4.65 13.15 9.77
N GLY A 43 4.12 14.36 9.91
CA GLY A 43 4.86 15.50 10.44
C GLY A 43 6.12 15.80 9.62
N GLU A 44 7.24 15.90 10.32
CA GLU A 44 8.58 16.17 9.78
C GLU A 44 9.37 14.88 9.45
N SER A 45 8.80 13.70 9.72
CA SER A 45 9.49 12.44 9.46
C SER A 45 9.71 12.20 7.97
N SER A 46 10.75 11.42 7.65
CA SER A 46 11.01 10.94 6.31
C SER A 46 11.48 9.49 6.34
N LEU A 47 11.24 8.78 5.23
CA LEU A 47 11.65 7.39 5.03
C LEU A 47 12.52 7.32 3.79
N THR A 48 13.77 6.90 3.95
CA THR A 48 14.69 6.63 2.85
C THR A 48 14.80 5.13 2.62
N VAL A 49 14.53 4.69 1.39
CA VAL A 49 14.62 3.27 1.01
C VAL A 49 15.29 3.11 -0.35
N THR A 50 15.91 1.96 -0.52
CA THR A 50 16.50 1.51 -1.79
C THR A 50 15.76 0.23 -2.20
N PRO A 51 14.70 0.32 -3.03
CA PRO A 51 13.86 -0.83 -3.33
C PRO A 51 14.65 -1.95 -4.02
N ARG A 52 14.46 -3.19 -3.58
CA ARG A 52 15.06 -4.37 -4.22
C ARG A 52 14.46 -4.60 -5.61
N ARG A 53 15.26 -5.07 -6.56
CA ARG A 53 14.82 -5.56 -7.87
C ARG A 53 15.05 -7.06 -7.97
N ALA A 54 14.07 -7.73 -8.54
CA ALA A 54 14.11 -9.15 -8.83
C ALA A 54 13.91 -9.37 -10.34
N ARG A 55 14.62 -10.33 -10.92
CA ARG A 55 14.52 -10.69 -12.34
C ARG A 55 14.03 -12.12 -12.48
N CYS A 56 13.08 -12.34 -13.38
CA CYS A 56 12.60 -13.67 -13.70
C CYS A 56 13.61 -14.40 -14.60
N PRO A 57 14.09 -15.60 -14.22
CA PRO A 57 14.96 -16.39 -15.09
C PRO A 57 14.23 -17.03 -16.28
N GLY A 58 12.89 -17.09 -16.26
CA GLY A 58 12.09 -17.63 -17.35
C GLY A 58 11.82 -16.61 -18.46
N CYS A 59 11.10 -15.54 -18.13
CA CYS A 59 10.68 -14.53 -19.11
C CYS A 59 11.61 -13.30 -19.17
N GLY A 60 12.66 -13.24 -18.34
CA GLY A 60 13.63 -12.14 -18.32
C GLY A 60 13.14 -10.81 -17.73
N ARG A 61 11.84 -10.68 -17.42
CA ARG A 61 11.24 -9.45 -16.86
C ARG A 61 11.81 -9.09 -15.49
N THR A 62 11.93 -7.79 -15.25
CA THR A 62 12.42 -7.27 -13.96
C THR A 62 11.29 -6.59 -13.19
N HIS A 63 11.16 -6.93 -11.91
CA HIS A 63 10.18 -6.37 -10.99
C HIS A 63 10.89 -5.63 -9.86
N VAL A 64 10.41 -4.43 -9.55
CA VAL A 64 10.75 -3.76 -8.29
C VAL A 64 9.90 -4.37 -7.18
N LEU A 65 10.53 -4.78 -6.08
CA LEU A 65 9.87 -5.11 -4.82
C LEU A 65 9.71 -3.80 -4.05
N LEU A 66 8.49 -3.26 -4.06
CA LEU A 66 8.21 -1.96 -3.44
C LEU A 66 7.71 -2.18 -2.01
N PRO A 67 8.41 -1.67 -0.98
CA PRO A 67 7.91 -1.67 0.39
C PRO A 67 6.55 -0.98 0.47
N ALA A 68 5.61 -1.57 1.19
CA ALA A 68 4.22 -1.10 1.24
C ALA A 68 4.07 0.24 1.95
N ALA A 69 5.09 0.68 2.71
CA ALA A 69 5.19 2.04 3.22
C ALA A 69 5.31 3.10 2.09
N LEU A 70 5.66 2.70 0.86
CA LEU A 70 5.77 3.57 -0.31
C LEU A 70 4.57 3.40 -1.24
N GLN A 71 4.24 4.49 -1.94
CA GLN A 71 3.30 4.45 -3.07
C GLN A 71 4.04 4.67 -4.41
N PRO A 72 3.62 4.02 -5.50
CA PRO A 72 4.19 4.21 -6.82
C PRO A 72 4.12 5.67 -7.25
N ARG A 73 5.26 6.24 -7.65
CA ARG A 73 5.36 7.63 -8.15
C ARG A 73 4.82 8.70 -7.17
N ARG A 74 4.83 8.42 -5.85
CA ARG A 74 4.49 9.40 -4.81
C ARG A 74 5.71 9.75 -3.96
N ALA A 75 5.69 10.96 -3.42
CA ALA A 75 6.72 11.49 -2.51
C ALA A 75 6.28 11.45 -1.04
N ASP A 76 5.12 10.88 -0.75
CA ASP A 76 4.56 10.74 0.60
C ASP A 76 4.33 9.24 0.87
N THR A 77 4.50 8.85 2.12
CA THR A 77 4.30 7.46 2.58
C THR A 77 2.84 7.04 2.43
N SER A 78 2.62 5.72 2.42
CA SER A 78 1.29 5.13 2.49
C SER A 78 0.51 5.56 3.73
N GLU A 79 1.19 5.83 4.84
CA GLU A 79 0.57 6.33 6.06
C GLU A 79 -0.02 7.74 5.88
N VAL A 80 0.77 8.69 5.35
CA VAL A 80 0.28 10.06 5.07
C VAL A 80 -0.93 10.03 4.13
N ILE A 81 -0.84 9.22 3.07
CA ILE A 81 -1.92 9.06 2.09
C ILE A 81 -3.14 8.38 2.74
N GLY A 82 -2.92 7.34 3.53
CA GLY A 82 -3.98 6.63 4.26
C GLY A 82 -4.74 7.54 5.21
N ILE A 83 -4.04 8.38 5.99
CA ILE A 83 -4.65 9.38 6.87
C ILE A 83 -5.52 10.36 6.07
N ALA A 84 -5.04 10.82 4.90
CA ALA A 84 -5.81 11.70 4.02
C ALA A 84 -7.11 11.03 3.53
N LEU A 85 -7.03 9.76 3.11
CA LEU A 85 -8.19 9.00 2.62
C LEU A 85 -9.19 8.71 3.75
N ALA A 86 -8.71 8.35 4.93
CA ALA A 86 -9.57 8.14 6.10
C ALA A 86 -10.28 9.44 6.51
N ALA A 87 -9.59 10.59 6.48
CA ALA A 87 -10.20 11.88 6.75
C ALA A 87 -11.25 12.25 5.68
N ARG A 88 -10.99 11.95 4.40
CA ARG A 88 -11.95 12.12 3.31
C ARG A 88 -13.19 11.25 3.52
N ALA A 89 -13.03 9.99 3.90
CA ALA A 89 -14.14 9.08 4.18
C ALA A 89 -15.04 9.58 5.32
N ARG A 90 -14.47 10.33 6.28
CA ARG A 90 -15.20 11.03 7.35
C ARG A 90 -15.73 12.42 6.96
N GLY A 91 -15.72 12.76 5.66
CA GLY A 91 -16.29 14.02 5.16
C GLY A 91 -15.36 15.24 5.21
N SER A 92 -14.07 15.08 5.54
CA SER A 92 -13.14 16.22 5.52
C SER A 92 -12.82 16.68 4.09
N GLY A 93 -12.82 18.01 3.89
CA GLY A 93 -12.44 18.63 2.63
C GLY A 93 -10.92 18.73 2.44
N ALA A 94 -10.48 18.84 1.18
CA ALA A 94 -9.06 18.83 0.81
C ALA A 94 -8.21 19.90 1.53
N ARG A 95 -8.75 21.11 1.74
CA ARG A 95 -8.02 22.21 2.41
C ARG A 95 -7.74 21.87 3.87
N ARG A 96 -8.71 21.32 4.59
CA ARG A 96 -8.56 20.90 6.00
C ARG A 96 -7.55 19.76 6.12
N ILE A 97 -7.66 18.78 5.24
CA ILE A 97 -6.72 17.63 5.21
C ILE A 97 -5.30 18.11 4.91
N ALA A 98 -5.13 18.99 3.92
CA ALA A 98 -3.84 19.56 3.55
C ALA A 98 -3.17 20.33 4.70
N ALA A 99 -3.94 21.17 5.40
CA ALA A 99 -3.45 21.89 6.57
C ALA A 99 -3.02 20.93 7.68
N ALA A 100 -3.84 19.93 8.01
CA ALA A 100 -3.54 18.95 9.05
C ALA A 100 -2.28 18.10 8.74
N LEU A 101 -2.03 17.82 7.45
CA LEU A 101 -0.87 17.02 7.02
C LEU A 101 0.38 17.85 6.71
N GLY A 102 0.27 19.18 6.68
CA GLY A 102 1.36 20.05 6.20
C GLY A 102 1.73 19.79 4.75
N ARG A 103 0.75 19.61 3.85
CA ARG A 103 0.97 19.30 2.43
C ARG A 103 0.25 20.30 1.52
N PRO A 104 0.73 20.53 0.28
CA PRO A 104 0.04 21.43 -0.64
C PRO A 104 -1.40 20.98 -0.94
N VAL A 105 -2.34 21.93 -0.96
CA VAL A 105 -3.76 21.65 -1.24
C VAL A 105 -3.94 20.99 -2.60
N SER A 106 -3.16 21.39 -3.61
CA SER A 106 -3.19 20.80 -4.96
C SER A 106 -2.81 19.31 -4.94
N THR A 107 -1.80 18.94 -4.16
CA THR A 107 -1.36 17.54 -3.98
C THR A 107 -2.46 16.70 -3.34
N VAL A 108 -3.06 17.17 -2.24
CA VAL A 108 -4.15 16.46 -1.58
C VAL A 108 -5.36 16.36 -2.50
N LYS A 109 -5.75 17.42 -3.20
CA LYS A 109 -6.83 17.37 -4.22
C LYS A 109 -6.57 16.29 -5.27
N ALA A 110 -5.34 16.15 -5.75
CA ALA A 110 -4.98 15.11 -6.73
C ALA A 110 -5.12 13.70 -6.14
N TRP A 111 -4.76 13.49 -4.88
CA TRP A 111 -4.97 12.21 -4.20
C TRP A 111 -6.46 11.87 -4.08
N LEU A 112 -7.25 12.82 -3.56
CA LEU A 112 -8.68 12.61 -3.34
C LEU A 112 -9.45 12.40 -4.65
N ARG A 113 -9.02 13.05 -5.74
CA ARG A 113 -9.59 12.80 -7.08
C ARG A 113 -9.27 11.40 -7.59
N GLY A 114 -8.07 10.88 -7.29
CA GLY A 114 -7.69 9.52 -7.67
C GLY A 114 -8.35 8.43 -6.83
N ALA A 115 -8.88 8.76 -5.65
CA ALA A 115 -9.68 7.87 -4.82
C ALA A 115 -11.18 8.01 -5.13
N ASP A 116 -11.52 7.96 -6.42
CA ASP A 116 -12.90 7.99 -6.90
C ASP A 116 -13.66 6.69 -6.57
N ALA A 117 -14.93 6.62 -6.98
CA ALA A 117 -15.79 5.47 -6.72
C ALA A 117 -15.20 4.15 -7.25
N GLY A 118 -14.69 4.14 -8.48
CA GLY A 118 -14.13 2.93 -9.09
C GLY A 118 -12.87 2.45 -8.36
N HIS A 119 -12.02 3.37 -7.91
CA HIS A 119 -10.86 3.00 -7.10
C HIS A 119 -11.24 2.56 -5.68
N ALA A 120 -12.27 3.17 -5.08
CA ALA A 120 -12.81 2.74 -3.80
C ALA A 120 -13.39 1.31 -3.87
N ASP A 121 -14.11 0.98 -4.94
CA ASP A 121 -14.61 -0.38 -5.19
C ASP A 121 -13.48 -1.39 -5.32
N ARG A 122 -12.41 -1.05 -6.04
CA ARG A 122 -11.21 -1.89 -6.14
C ARG A 122 -10.59 -2.14 -4.76
N LEU A 123 -10.45 -1.10 -3.93
CA LEU A 123 -9.93 -1.26 -2.56
C LEU A 123 -10.85 -2.13 -1.71
N HIS A 124 -12.18 -1.98 -1.87
CA HIS A 124 -13.14 -2.83 -1.17
C HIS A 124 -13.00 -4.30 -1.57
N GLN A 125 -12.90 -4.60 -2.87
CA GLN A 125 -12.67 -5.97 -3.36
C GLN A 125 -11.36 -6.55 -2.82
N GLN A 126 -10.29 -5.76 -2.76
CA GLN A 126 -9.03 -6.19 -2.14
C GLN A 126 -9.19 -6.47 -0.64
N GLY A 127 -9.94 -5.62 0.07
CA GLY A 127 -10.30 -5.85 1.47
C GLY A 127 -11.08 -7.13 1.67
N MET A 128 -12.09 -7.40 0.84
CA MET A 128 -12.91 -8.62 0.90
C MET A 128 -12.07 -9.87 0.67
N ALA A 129 -11.23 -9.85 -0.36
CA ALA A 129 -10.32 -10.96 -0.67
C ALA A 129 -9.32 -11.20 0.48
N ALA A 130 -8.77 -10.12 1.05
CA ALA A 130 -7.86 -10.21 2.20
C ALA A 130 -8.57 -10.79 3.43
N ALA A 131 -9.76 -10.30 3.76
CA ALA A 131 -10.58 -10.80 4.85
C ALA A 131 -10.88 -12.30 4.68
N ALA A 132 -11.35 -12.73 3.50
CA ALA A 132 -11.65 -14.13 3.23
C ALA A 132 -10.46 -15.08 3.47
N VAL A 133 -9.23 -14.62 3.22
CA VAL A 133 -8.00 -15.41 3.42
C VAL A 133 -7.49 -15.34 4.87
N ILE A 134 -7.58 -14.16 5.50
CA ILE A 134 -6.94 -13.88 6.79
C ILE A 134 -7.88 -14.17 7.96
N ASP A 135 -9.15 -13.82 7.84
CA ASP A 135 -10.18 -14.04 8.85
C ASP A 135 -11.58 -13.93 8.21
N ALA A 136 -12.15 -15.08 7.84
CA ALA A 136 -13.46 -15.15 7.21
C ALA A 136 -14.61 -14.71 8.12
N GLN A 137 -14.38 -14.61 9.44
CA GLN A 137 -15.35 -14.14 10.42
C GLN A 137 -15.26 -12.64 10.67
N LEU A 138 -14.31 -11.94 10.03
CA LEU A 138 -14.15 -10.50 10.16
C LEU A 138 -15.38 -9.76 9.66
N MET A 139 -16.13 -9.14 10.59
CA MET A 139 -17.29 -8.31 10.29
C MET A 139 -17.04 -6.86 10.75
N PRO A 140 -16.41 -6.01 9.91
CA PRO A 140 -16.20 -4.61 10.25
C PRO A 140 -17.54 -3.86 10.25
N ALA A 141 -17.67 -2.85 11.13
CA ALA A 141 -18.81 -1.96 11.11
C ALA A 141 -18.93 -1.23 9.76
N SER A 142 -20.14 -1.18 9.20
CA SER A 142 -20.41 -0.42 7.97
C SER A 142 -20.07 1.06 8.16
N GLN A 143 -19.56 1.66 7.08
CA GLN A 143 -19.16 3.05 7.01
C GLN A 143 -20.07 3.83 6.08
N PRO A 144 -20.25 5.16 6.28
CA PRO A 144 -21.16 5.96 5.45
C PRO A 144 -20.74 6.11 3.99
N THR A 145 -19.50 5.74 3.64
CA THR A 145 -18.97 5.90 2.28
C THR A 145 -18.27 4.64 1.85
N ARG A 146 -18.31 4.35 0.53
CA ARG A 146 -17.62 3.20 -0.06
C ARG A 146 -16.12 3.19 0.20
N LEU A 147 -15.49 4.36 0.18
CA LEU A 147 -14.08 4.51 0.56
C LEU A 147 -13.86 4.17 2.04
N GLY A 148 -14.77 4.61 2.92
CA GLY A 148 -14.76 4.23 4.32
C GLY A 148 -14.85 2.73 4.53
N ASP A 149 -15.82 2.06 3.89
CA ASP A 149 -16.00 0.60 3.98
C ASP A 149 -14.73 -0.14 3.54
N ALA A 150 -14.17 0.25 2.39
CA ALA A 150 -12.96 -0.33 1.86
C ALA A 150 -11.78 -0.21 2.85
N LEU A 151 -11.58 0.98 3.42
CA LEU A 151 -10.51 1.23 4.39
C LEU A 151 -10.75 0.47 5.69
N ASN A 152 -11.99 0.40 6.17
CA ASN A 152 -12.32 -0.30 7.41
C ASN A 152 -12.08 -1.81 7.28
N LEU A 153 -12.48 -2.39 6.15
CA LEU A 153 -12.26 -3.79 5.86
C LEU A 153 -10.77 -4.14 5.72
N LEU A 154 -10.00 -3.32 4.98
CA LEU A 154 -8.55 -3.47 4.89
C LEU A 154 -7.86 -3.30 6.25
N ALA A 155 -8.33 -2.38 7.09
CA ALA A 155 -7.80 -2.17 8.43
C ALA A 155 -8.05 -3.37 9.34
N GLY A 156 -9.27 -3.92 9.33
CA GLY A 156 -9.59 -5.14 10.07
C GLY A 156 -8.71 -6.31 9.64
N ALA A 157 -8.59 -6.56 8.33
CA ALA A 157 -7.73 -7.61 7.80
C ALA A 157 -6.25 -7.38 8.13
N ALA A 158 -5.77 -6.14 8.09
CA ALA A 158 -4.41 -5.79 8.46
C ALA A 158 -4.11 -6.06 9.95
N LEU A 159 -5.04 -5.71 10.84
CA LEU A 159 -4.91 -5.97 12.28
C LEU A 159 -4.97 -7.47 12.60
N ALA A 160 -5.89 -8.21 11.95
CA ALA A 160 -5.97 -9.67 12.09
C ALA A 160 -4.67 -10.34 11.60
N LEU A 161 -4.14 -9.95 10.44
CA LEU A 161 -2.86 -10.44 9.92
C LEU A 161 -1.72 -10.16 10.88
N ARG A 162 -1.67 -8.94 11.42
CA ARG A 162 -0.65 -8.51 12.37
C ARG A 162 -0.66 -9.38 13.62
N ALA A 163 -1.83 -9.63 14.19
CA ALA A 163 -2.00 -10.47 15.37
C ALA A 163 -1.62 -11.93 15.09
N ARG A 164 -2.14 -12.52 14.00
CA ARG A 164 -1.91 -13.93 13.64
C ARG A 164 -0.45 -14.27 13.39
N LEU A 165 0.31 -13.33 12.82
CA LEU A 165 1.71 -13.55 12.44
C LEU A 165 2.71 -12.85 13.36
N GLY A 166 2.26 -12.23 14.46
CA GLY A 166 3.14 -11.52 15.40
C GLY A 166 3.92 -10.36 14.75
N LEU A 167 3.33 -9.67 13.76
CA LEU A 167 4.03 -8.63 13.00
C LEU A 167 4.12 -7.31 13.79
N SER A 168 5.24 -6.62 13.63
CA SER A 168 5.46 -5.27 14.17
C SER A 168 5.25 -4.17 13.13
N ASP A 169 4.93 -4.51 11.87
CA ASP A 169 4.71 -3.53 10.81
C ASP A 169 3.61 -2.51 11.19
N PRO A 170 3.78 -1.22 10.84
CA PRO A 170 2.75 -0.21 11.06
C PRO A 170 1.43 -0.58 10.39
N PRO A 171 0.26 -0.29 10.99
CA PRO A 171 -1.04 -0.63 10.40
C PRO A 171 -1.21 -0.15 8.96
N TRP A 172 -0.81 1.09 8.67
CA TRP A 172 -0.89 1.64 7.30
C TRP A 172 0.02 0.93 6.30
N THR A 173 1.14 0.37 6.73
CA THR A 173 2.00 -0.47 5.88
C THR A 173 1.27 -1.76 5.50
N LEU A 174 0.60 -2.42 6.46
CA LEU A 174 -0.16 -3.64 6.21
C LEU A 174 -1.42 -3.38 5.37
N ILE A 175 -2.16 -2.30 5.66
CA ILE A 175 -3.30 -1.87 4.85
C ILE A 175 -2.86 -1.64 3.39
N ALA A 176 -1.76 -0.92 3.18
CA ALA A 176 -1.23 -0.68 1.85
C ALA A 176 -0.74 -1.98 1.18
N PHE A 177 -0.14 -2.91 1.94
CA PHE A 177 0.29 -4.22 1.44
C PHE A 177 -0.91 -5.04 0.93
N LEU A 178 -1.99 -5.12 1.70
CA LEU A 178 -3.24 -5.79 1.32
C LEU A 178 -3.92 -5.10 0.13
N ALA A 179 -3.77 -3.78 0.00
CA ALA A 179 -4.18 -3.01 -1.18
C ALA A 179 -3.23 -3.19 -2.38
N GLY A 180 -2.25 -4.11 -2.34
CA GLY A 180 -1.30 -4.37 -3.41
C GLY A 180 -0.28 -3.25 -3.62
N GLY A 181 0.05 -2.51 -2.55
CA GLY A 181 0.93 -1.35 -2.56
C GLY A 181 0.30 -0.12 -3.23
N ARG A 182 -1.04 -0.07 -3.34
CA ARG A 182 -1.77 0.95 -4.10
C ARG A 182 -3.00 1.43 -3.35
N LEU A 183 -2.81 2.36 -2.43
CA LEU A 183 -3.92 3.12 -1.82
C LEU A 183 -4.48 4.16 -2.80
N LEU A 184 -3.68 4.60 -3.75
CA LEU A 184 -4.08 5.48 -4.85
C LEU A 184 -3.77 4.81 -6.21
N PRO A 185 -4.44 5.22 -7.30
CA PRO A 185 -4.10 4.75 -8.63
C PRO A 185 -2.67 5.16 -8.99
N VAL A 186 -2.01 4.31 -9.78
CA VAL A 186 -0.68 4.61 -10.32
C VAL A 186 -0.82 5.77 -11.30
N LEU A 187 -0.02 6.82 -11.11
CA LEU A 187 0.06 7.90 -12.10
C LEU A 187 0.51 7.31 -13.44
N ARG A 188 -0.33 7.48 -14.47
CA ARG A 188 0.06 7.25 -15.86
C ARG A 188 0.96 8.43 -16.27
N THR A 189 2.10 8.10 -16.86
CA THR A 189 2.99 9.05 -17.54
C THR A 189 2.54 9.22 -18.96
#